data_AF-A0A523LH64-F1
#
_entry.id   AF-A0A523LH64-F1
#
_cell.length_a   1.000
_cell.length_b   1.000
_cell.length_c   1.000
_cell.angle_alpha   90.00
_cell.angle_beta   90.00
_cell.angle_gamma   90.00
#
_symmetry.space_group_name_H-M   'P 1'
#
loop_
_entity.id
_entity.type
_entity.pdbx_description
1 polymer ?
#
loop_
_entity_poly.entity_id
_entity_poly.type
_entity_poly.pdbx_seq_one_letter_code
_entity_poly.pdbx_strand_id
1 'polypeptide(L)'
;FSELAADFYGLPDRGYLREGYIADITILDPDRYRDRATYEQPHLYTEGVRYVLVNGTFAVREGKTTGAMAGVPVTRPQPADDLL
;
A
#
# COMPACT_ATOMS: atom_id res chain seq x y z
N PHE A 1 2.29 8.46 7.84
CA PHE A 1 1.39 9.42 7.17
C PHE A 1 1.35 9.08 5.69
N SER A 2 0.49 8.14 5.32
CA SER A 2 0.28 7.70 3.93
C SER A 2 -0.32 8.80 3.08
N GLU A 3 -1.11 9.68 3.71
CA GLU A 3 -1.72 10.86 3.13
C GLU A 3 -0.68 11.86 2.61
N LEU A 4 0.35 12.16 3.41
CA LEU A 4 1.39 13.12 3.02
C LEU A 4 2.13 12.68 1.76
N ALA A 5 2.41 11.39 1.64
CA ALA A 5 3.04 10.84 0.45
C ALA A 5 2.09 10.94 -0.76
N ALA A 6 0.82 10.59 -0.60
CA ALA A 6 -0.17 10.69 -1.67
C ALA A 6 -0.35 12.14 -2.14
N ASP A 7 -0.45 13.09 -1.22
CA ASP A 7 -0.58 14.52 -1.53
C ASP A 7 0.67 15.06 -2.24
N PHE A 8 1.86 14.71 -1.75
CA PHE A 8 3.12 15.16 -2.34
C PHE A 8 3.32 14.64 -3.77
N TYR A 9 2.95 13.38 -4.03
CA TYR A 9 3.05 12.78 -5.36
C TYR A 9 1.83 13.02 -6.25
N GLY A 10 0.78 13.68 -5.74
CA GLY A 10 -0.45 13.94 -6.48
C GLY A 10 -1.17 12.66 -6.88
N LEU A 11 -1.33 11.72 -5.95
CA LEU A 11 -1.99 10.44 -6.16
C LEU A 11 -3.48 10.55 -5.82
N PRO A 12 -4.37 10.81 -6.79
CA PRO A 12 -5.79 10.91 -6.51
C PRO A 12 -6.32 9.60 -5.94
N ASP A 13 -7.28 9.72 -5.01
CA ASP A 13 -8.04 8.60 -4.43
C ASP A 13 -7.18 7.53 -3.74
N ARG A 14 -5.95 7.87 -3.32
CA ARG A 14 -5.02 7.00 -2.57
C ARG A 14 -4.51 7.68 -1.31
N GLY A 15 -3.93 6.90 -0.39
CA GLY A 15 -3.28 7.40 0.83
C GLY A 15 -4.21 7.70 2.01
N TYR A 16 -5.53 7.67 1.80
CA TYR A 16 -6.56 7.86 2.82
C TYR A 16 -7.50 6.66 2.88
N LEU A 17 -7.96 6.32 4.10
CA LEU A 17 -9.04 5.34 4.29
C LEU A 17 -10.38 6.06 4.27
N ARG A 18 -10.99 6.16 3.08
CA ARG A 18 -12.26 6.86 2.82
C ARG A 18 -13.10 6.07 1.81
N GLU A 19 -14.41 6.26 1.84
CA GLU A 19 -15.30 5.69 0.84
C GLU A 19 -14.96 6.24 -0.57
N GLY A 20 -15.07 5.39 -1.59
CA GLY A 20 -14.72 5.74 -2.97
C GLY A 20 -13.22 5.72 -3.30
N TYR A 21 -12.35 5.63 -2.29
CA TYR A 21 -10.90 5.57 -2.49
C TYR A 21 -10.45 4.15 -2.84
N ILE A 22 -9.29 4.06 -3.47
CA ILE A 22 -8.68 2.80 -3.84
C ILE A 22 -8.29 2.03 -2.57
N ALA A 23 -8.66 0.76 -2.52
CA ALA A 23 -8.43 -0.11 -1.37
C ALA A 23 -6.98 -0.64 -1.29
N ASP A 24 -6.04 0.29 -1.12
CA ASP A 24 -4.65 0.00 -0.71
C ASP A 24 -4.57 0.04 0.82
N ILE A 25 -4.73 -1.11 1.45
CA ILE A 25 -4.96 -1.19 2.90
C ILE A 25 -3.93 -2.15 3.51
N THR A 26 -3.25 -1.70 4.56
CA THR A 26 -2.37 -2.54 5.38
C THR A 26 -2.98 -2.71 6.77
N ILE A 27 -3.14 -3.96 7.21
CA ILE A 27 -3.66 -4.31 8.54
C ILE A 27 -2.52 -4.94 9.34
N LEU A 28 -2.19 -4.31 10.47
CA LEU A 28 -1.10 -4.69 11.36
C LEU A 28 -1.65 -5.21 12.68
N ASP A 29 -0.91 -6.15 13.28
CA ASP A 29 -1.06 -6.54 14.68
C ASP A 29 -0.16 -5.63 15.53
N PRO A 30 -0.72 -4.67 16.30
CA PRO A 30 0.08 -3.68 17.01
C PRO A 30 0.99 -4.29 18.08
N ASP A 31 0.62 -5.44 18.66
CA ASP A 31 1.41 -6.08 19.72
C ASP A 31 2.60 -6.87 19.15
N ARG A 32 2.54 -7.21 17.86
CA ARG A 32 3.55 -8.06 17.19
C ARG A 32 4.32 -7.35 16.11
N TYR A 33 3.90 -6.15 15.70
CA TYR A 33 4.51 -5.44 14.58
C TYR A 33 5.93 -5.01 14.91
N ARG A 34 6.90 -5.59 14.20
CA ARG A 34 8.32 -5.23 14.30
C ARG A 34 9.12 -5.68 13.10
N ASP A 35 10.12 -4.89 12.74
CA ASP A 35 11.16 -5.32 11.83
C ASP A 35 12.02 -6.43 12.48
N ARG A 36 12.45 -7.38 11.66
CA ARG A 36 13.31 -8.50 12.04
C ARG A 36 14.64 -8.50 11.30
N ALA A 37 14.78 -7.71 10.24
CA ALA A 37 16.00 -7.66 9.46
C ALA A 37 17.15 -7.14 10.32
N THR A 38 18.29 -7.83 10.26
CA THR A 38 19.56 -7.37 10.86
C THR A 38 20.57 -7.12 9.75
N TYR A 39 21.73 -6.55 10.09
CA TYR A 39 22.81 -6.38 9.13
C TYR A 39 23.30 -7.74 8.57
N GLU A 40 23.41 -8.76 9.43
CA GLU A 40 23.81 -10.10 8.99
C GLU A 40 22.69 -10.86 8.27
N GLN A 41 21.42 -10.56 8.58
CA GLN A 41 20.24 -11.25 8.03
C GLN A 41 19.22 -10.25 7.44
N PRO A 42 19.54 -9.60 6.31
CA PRO A 42 18.72 -8.51 5.76
C PRO A 42 17.42 -8.98 5.09
N HIS A 43 17.28 -10.28 4.80
CA HIS A 43 16.15 -10.84 4.05
C HIS A 43 15.04 -11.41 4.96
N LEU A 44 15.10 -11.17 6.27
CA LEU A 44 14.05 -11.62 7.19
C LEU A 44 12.78 -10.80 7.00
N TYR A 45 11.64 -11.47 6.87
CA TYR A 45 10.34 -10.80 6.80
C TYR A 45 9.95 -10.16 8.13
N THR A 46 9.35 -8.98 8.04
CA THR A 46 8.69 -8.25 9.14
C THR A 46 7.65 -9.12 9.83
N GLU A 47 7.54 -9.01 11.15
CA GLU A 47 6.47 -9.64 11.93
C GLU A 47 5.26 -8.71 12.06
N GLY A 48 4.05 -9.27 12.17
CA GLY A 48 2.85 -8.52 12.56
C GLY A 48 2.05 -7.91 11.41
N VAL A 49 2.50 -8.00 10.16
CA VAL A 49 1.66 -7.66 9.00
C VAL A 49 0.64 -8.79 8.78
N ARG A 50 -0.65 -8.55 9.04
CA ARG A 50 -1.70 -9.59 8.89
C ARG A 50 -2.30 -9.62 7.51
N TYR A 51 -2.62 -8.47 6.95
CA TYR A 51 -3.21 -8.36 5.62
C TYR A 51 -2.65 -7.16 4.88
N VAL A 52 -2.48 -7.32 3.57
CA VAL A 52 -2.17 -6.23 2.64
C VAL A 52 -3.09 -6.39 1.44
N LEU A 53 -3.84 -5.34 1.14
CA LEU A 53 -4.68 -5.23 -0.03
C LEU A 53 -4.05 -4.21 -0.97
N VAL A 54 -4.00 -4.55 -2.26
CA VAL A 54 -3.61 -3.64 -3.34
C VAL A 54 -4.78 -3.59 -4.30
N ASN A 55 -5.33 -2.39 -4.52
CA ASN A 55 -6.57 -2.21 -5.30
C ASN A 55 -7.69 -3.18 -4.87
N GLY A 56 -7.84 -3.45 -3.56
CA GLY A 56 -8.85 -4.34 -3.00
C GLY A 56 -8.56 -5.84 -3.08
N THR A 57 -7.45 -6.25 -3.69
CA THR A 57 -7.04 -7.67 -3.77
C THR A 57 -5.98 -7.99 -2.73
N PHE A 58 -6.15 -9.10 -2.01
CA PHE A 58 -5.15 -9.55 -1.03
C PHE A 58 -3.81 -9.89 -1.72
N ALA A 59 -2.79 -9.08 -1.45
CA ALA A 59 -1.38 -9.38 -1.74
C ALA A 59 -0.74 -10.17 -0.59
N VAL A 60 -1.15 -9.88 0.65
CA VAL A 60 -0.84 -10.67 1.85
C VAL A 60 -2.15 -11.01 2.56
N ARG A 61 -2.32 -12.28 2.91
CA ARG A 61 -3.47 -12.77 3.68
C ARG A 61 -2.98 -13.66 4.81
N GLU A 62 -3.39 -13.33 6.04
CA GLU A 62 -3.00 -14.04 7.26
C GLU A 62 -1.47 -14.18 7.41
N GLY A 63 -0.75 -13.10 7.08
CA GLY A 63 0.71 -13.04 7.17
C GLY A 63 1.47 -13.81 6.08
N LYS A 64 0.78 -14.33 5.06
CA LYS A 64 1.40 -15.03 3.92
C LYS A 64 1.15 -14.26 2.62
N THR A 65 2.16 -14.19 1.76
CA THR A 65 2.00 -13.64 0.40
C THR A 65 1.07 -14.55 -0.41
N THR A 66 0.20 -13.94 -1.22
CA THR A 66 -0.77 -14.67 -2.05
C THR A 66 -0.27 -14.92 -3.47
N GLY A 67 0.74 -14.16 -3.91
CA GLY A 67 1.21 -14.15 -5.30
C GLY A 67 0.34 -13.31 -6.25
N ALA A 68 -0.72 -12.66 -5.76
CA ALA A 68 -1.56 -11.80 -6.58
C ALA A 68 -0.80 -10.54 -7.05
N MET A 69 -0.87 -10.25 -8.35
CA MET A 69 -0.27 -9.07 -8.97
C MET A 69 -1.36 -8.05 -9.32
N ALA A 70 -1.93 -7.42 -8.29
CA ALA A 70 -3.05 -6.48 -8.44
C ALA A 70 -2.63 -5.03 -8.71
N GLY A 71 -1.32 -4.76 -8.82
CA GLY A 71 -0.79 -3.41 -9.06
C GLY A 71 -1.15 -2.89 -10.46
N VAL A 72 -1.32 -1.57 -10.56
CA VAL A 72 -1.53 -0.86 -11.83
C VAL A 72 -0.52 0.28 -11.96
N PRO A 73 -0.11 0.66 -13.19
CA PRO A 73 0.70 1.84 -13.38
C PRO A 73 0.02 3.08 -12.80
N VAL A 74 0.75 3.84 -11.99
CA VAL A 74 0.30 5.12 -11.46
C VAL A 74 0.83 6.21 -12.37
N THR A 75 -0.05 6.79 -13.18
CA THR A 75 0.29 7.87 -14.10
C THR A 75 0.04 9.22 -13.45
N ARG A 76 0.83 10.23 -13.82
CA ARG A 76 0.47 11.61 -13.51
C ARG A 76 -0.82 11.93 -14.28
N PRO A 77 -1.88 12.46 -13.62
CA PRO A 77 -3.02 12.97 -14.34
C PRO A 77 -2.53 13.98 -15.39
N GLN A 78 -2.87 13.78 -16.66
CA GLN A 78 -2.72 14.87 -17.61
C GLN A 78 -3.67 15.98 -17.16
N PRO A 79 -3.24 17.25 -17.17
CA PRO A 79 -4.19 18.36 -17.12
C PRO A 79 -5.29 18.05 -18.13
N ALA A 80 -6.56 18.27 -17.77
CA ALA A 80 -7.59 18.33 -18.79
C ALA A 80 -7.08 19.28 -19.88
N ASP A 81 -7.21 18.91 -21.16
CA ASP A 81 -6.85 19.81 -22.25
C ASP A 81 -7.62 21.13 -22.02
N ASP A 82 -6.92 22.16 -21.51
CA ASP A 82 -7.43 23.51 -21.32
C ASP A 82 -7.55 24.20 -22.69
N LEU A 83 -8.29 23.57 -23.62
CA LEU A 83 -8.63 24.07 -24.95
C LEU A 83 -10.00 23.51 -25.40
N LEU A 84 -11.08 24.00 -24.78
CA LEU A 84 -12.25 24.56 -25.46
C LEU A 84 -12.85 25.68 -24.59
#